data_AF-A0A928P9Q5-F1
#
_entry.id   AF-A0A928P9Q5-F1
#
_cell.length_a   1.000
_cell.length_b   1.000
_cell.length_c   1.000
_cell.angle_alpha   90.00
_cell.angle_beta   90.00
_cell.angle_gamma   90.00
#
_symmetry.space_group_name_H-M   'P 1'
#
loop_
_entity.id
_entity.type
_entity.pdbx_description
1 polymer ?
#
loop_
_entity_poly.entity_id
_entity_poly.type
_entity_poly.pdbx_seq_one_letter_code
_entity_poly.pdbx_strand_id
1 'polypeptide(L)'
;MALSDIAPFRMAGNLYFVGTQKASCHLLVTTAGLMLIDTGYEDNYETILDAVAELGFDIREVKIILHSHGHYDHTDATAKLVALTGAKTYLAREDVKYIKGFTPDVYYTDGMTVKLGETEVLCKHTPGHTEGTYSFFFYVEEKGKRLRCGMFGGAGTPQLMRHYLQKYDVPFSMRKHFLTSIEQLKKEHVDLFVGNHAGQNHTRENAALLKENPAVNPFVDESNGIWLRFLDTLEPKLWKHLAAENREHFVTYAHRGASEYAPENTMLAFYTGIFMGANGIETDVRRTKDGVLILHHDATPARMCGEGLDTPVEEMTFAELQELHVSKNGLTDKIVAFEDFLTHFAHRDISFAIELKQQEIGADVAALLRRFDMRKKTFVTSFRFDDIKAFKQLAPEFRVGWLVKEVTDDTLAALAAIGGDELCPPADLITAERVREWHAAGFNVRAWGVNRDHMKAVFDAGADGMTVNFPDELLAYIKDKNQNSL
;
A
#
# COMPACT_ATOMS: atom_id res chain seq x y z
N MET A 1 -14.19 27.59 15.72
CA MET A 1 -15.37 27.44 14.86
C MET A 1 -14.98 27.82 13.44
N ALA A 2 -14.56 26.87 12.63
CA ALA A 2 -14.62 27.07 11.20
C ALA A 2 -16.02 26.59 10.78
N LEU A 3 -16.91 27.54 10.50
CA LEU A 3 -18.07 27.25 9.65
C LEU A 3 -17.55 26.50 8.42
N SER A 4 -18.28 25.49 7.93
CA SER A 4 -17.94 24.83 6.67
C SER A 4 -17.57 25.88 5.60
N ASP A 5 -16.41 25.72 4.96
CA ASP A 5 -15.99 26.58 3.84
C ASP A 5 -16.95 26.49 2.63
N ILE A 6 -17.90 25.56 2.65
CA ILE A 6 -18.96 25.37 1.65
C ILE A 6 -20.31 25.36 2.39
N ALA A 7 -21.14 26.37 2.16
CA ALA A 7 -22.51 26.40 2.69
C ALA A 7 -23.29 25.16 2.22
N PRO A 8 -24.17 24.57 3.06
CA PRO A 8 -24.96 23.43 2.66
C PRO A 8 -25.92 23.78 1.52
N PHE A 9 -26.15 22.84 0.61
CA PHE A 9 -27.00 23.11 -0.56
C PHE A 9 -27.62 21.84 -1.12
N ARG A 10 -28.72 22.01 -1.87
CA ARG A 10 -29.35 20.95 -2.64
C ARG A 10 -28.56 20.73 -3.93
N MET A 11 -28.02 19.52 -4.14
CA MET A 11 -27.28 19.18 -5.35
C MET A 11 -28.22 18.87 -6.52
N ALA A 12 -29.20 17.98 -6.32
CA ALA A 12 -30.25 17.63 -7.27
C ALA A 12 -31.31 16.77 -6.58
N GLY A 13 -32.59 16.88 -6.96
CA GLY A 13 -33.63 15.99 -6.44
C GLY A 13 -33.64 15.96 -4.91
N ASN A 14 -33.52 14.77 -4.33
CA ASN A 14 -33.46 14.57 -2.88
C ASN A 14 -32.03 14.46 -2.31
N LEU A 15 -31.00 14.83 -3.07
CA LEU A 15 -29.59 14.81 -2.66
C LEU A 15 -29.10 16.20 -2.24
N TYR A 16 -28.46 16.27 -1.08
CA TYR A 16 -27.94 17.49 -0.49
C TYR A 16 -26.50 17.30 -0.02
N PHE A 17 -25.69 18.36 -0.13
CA PHE A 17 -24.36 18.43 0.43
C PHE A 17 -24.42 19.03 1.85
N VAL A 18 -23.84 18.32 2.82
CA VAL A 18 -23.79 18.73 4.25
C VAL A 18 -22.39 18.60 4.86
N GLY A 19 -21.37 18.37 4.02
CA GLY A 19 -19.98 18.19 4.44
C GLY A 19 -19.16 19.49 4.42
N THR A 20 -17.85 19.32 4.25
CA THR A 20 -16.87 20.42 4.19
C THR A 20 -15.97 20.32 2.96
N GLN A 21 -15.09 21.31 2.79
CA GLN A 21 -14.05 21.27 1.76
C GLN A 21 -13.11 20.05 1.92
N LYS A 22 -12.86 19.59 3.16
CA LYS A 22 -11.90 18.51 3.44
C LYS A 22 -12.53 17.12 3.38
N ALA A 23 -13.79 16.96 3.76
CA ALA A 23 -14.53 15.71 3.70
C ALA A 23 -15.96 15.98 3.24
N SER A 24 -16.39 15.34 2.16
CA SER A 24 -17.77 15.48 1.68
C SER A 24 -18.67 14.53 2.45
N CYS A 25 -19.82 15.04 2.87
CA CYS A 25 -20.90 14.26 3.45
C CYS A 25 -22.19 14.63 2.71
N HIS A 26 -23.04 13.63 2.46
CA HIS A 26 -24.22 13.81 1.62
C HIS A 26 -25.47 13.29 2.32
N LEU A 27 -26.55 14.07 2.26
CA LEU A 27 -27.84 13.73 2.84
C LEU A 27 -28.81 13.37 1.72
N LEU A 28 -29.42 12.19 1.84
CA LEU A 28 -30.55 11.75 1.00
C LEU A 28 -31.83 11.86 1.81
N VAL A 29 -32.77 12.65 1.30
CA VAL A 29 -34.08 12.88 1.91
C VAL A 29 -35.08 11.88 1.33
N THR A 30 -35.69 11.06 2.18
CA THR A 30 -36.60 9.99 1.72
C THR A 30 -37.97 10.14 2.39
N THR A 31 -38.97 9.43 1.87
CA THR A 31 -40.30 9.36 2.49
C THR A 31 -40.33 8.66 3.86
N ALA A 32 -39.27 7.94 4.24
CA ALA A 32 -39.19 7.21 5.50
C ALA A 32 -38.12 7.75 6.47
N GLY A 33 -37.57 8.93 6.20
CA GLY A 33 -36.50 9.57 6.98
C GLY A 33 -35.28 9.93 6.14
N LEU A 34 -34.15 10.19 6.77
CA LEU A 34 -32.93 10.63 6.11
C LEU A 34 -31.88 9.52 6.07
N MET A 35 -31.10 9.46 4.99
CA MET A 35 -29.86 8.68 4.92
C MET A 35 -28.68 9.65 4.84
N LEU A 36 -27.62 9.39 5.60
CA LEU A 36 -26.37 10.14 5.55
C LEU A 36 -25.27 9.27 4.95
N ILE A 37 -24.53 9.81 3.98
CA ILE A 37 -23.36 9.18 3.37
C ILE A 37 -22.12 9.90 3.90
N ASP A 38 -21.27 9.14 4.61
CA ASP A 38 -20.11 9.57 5.38
C ASP A 38 -20.43 10.63 6.46
N THR A 39 -19.55 10.75 7.45
CA THR A 39 -19.77 11.64 8.60
C THR A 39 -18.64 12.65 8.81
N GLY A 40 -17.55 12.53 8.05
CA GLY A 40 -16.43 13.44 8.18
C GLY A 40 -15.54 13.13 9.38
N TYR A 41 -14.73 14.13 9.75
CA TYR A 41 -13.91 14.21 10.95
C TYR A 41 -14.78 14.35 12.21
N GLU A 42 -14.21 14.14 13.40
CA GLU A 42 -14.95 14.26 14.67
C GLU A 42 -15.59 15.66 14.87
N ASP A 43 -14.92 16.71 14.40
CA ASP A 43 -15.39 18.10 14.46
C ASP A 43 -16.43 18.43 13.38
N ASN A 44 -16.67 17.55 12.40
CA ASN A 44 -17.78 17.68 11.46
C ASN A 44 -19.14 17.39 12.10
N TYR A 45 -19.19 16.81 13.31
CA TYR A 45 -20.46 16.57 14.01
C TYR A 45 -21.33 17.83 14.05
N GLU A 46 -20.82 18.94 14.57
CA GLU A 46 -21.56 20.21 14.68
C GLU A 46 -21.87 20.79 13.28
N THR A 47 -20.92 20.66 12.35
CA THR A 47 -21.13 21.13 10.96
C THR A 47 -22.30 20.43 10.28
N ILE A 48 -22.43 19.11 10.44
CA ILE A 48 -23.54 18.34 9.88
C ILE A 48 -24.86 18.74 10.55
N LEU A 49 -24.87 18.95 11.87
CA LEU A 49 -26.07 19.43 12.58
C LEU A 49 -26.56 20.77 12.02
N ASP A 50 -25.66 21.74 11.93
CA ASP A 50 -25.97 23.08 11.43
C ASP A 50 -26.41 23.02 9.97
N ALA A 51 -25.71 22.23 9.14
CA ALA A 51 -26.03 22.05 7.73
C ALA A 51 -27.43 21.45 7.50
N VAL A 52 -27.76 20.39 8.24
CA VAL A 52 -29.06 19.72 8.16
C VAL A 52 -30.17 20.67 8.62
N ALA A 53 -29.95 21.43 9.70
CA ALA A 53 -30.90 22.41 10.20
C ALA A 53 -31.10 23.60 9.23
N GLU A 54 -30.02 24.12 8.64
CA GLU A 54 -30.07 25.23 7.66
C GLU A 54 -30.86 24.84 6.39
N LEU A 55 -30.75 23.57 5.98
CA LEU A 55 -31.55 23.01 4.88
C LEU A 55 -33.02 22.72 5.25
N GLY A 56 -33.40 22.91 6.52
CA GLY A 56 -34.76 22.75 7.01
C GLY A 56 -35.12 21.31 7.40
N PHE A 57 -34.13 20.44 7.61
CA PHE A 57 -34.31 19.06 8.04
C PHE A 57 -33.98 18.88 9.53
N ASP A 58 -34.46 17.79 10.12
CA ASP A 58 -34.15 17.41 11.49
C ASP A 58 -33.17 16.24 11.51
N ILE A 59 -31.98 16.43 12.09
CA ILE A 59 -30.96 15.38 12.18
C ILE A 59 -31.49 14.09 12.84
N ARG A 60 -32.47 14.19 13.74
CA ARG A 60 -33.07 13.02 14.44
C ARG A 60 -33.86 12.11 13.48
N GLU A 61 -34.13 12.59 12.26
CA GLU A 61 -34.73 11.82 11.20
C GLU A 61 -33.72 10.98 10.41
N VAL A 62 -32.41 11.13 10.64
CA VAL A 62 -31.40 10.21 10.09
C VAL A 62 -31.64 8.81 10.65
N LYS A 63 -31.95 7.86 9.76
CA LYS A 63 -32.20 6.45 10.09
C LYS A 63 -31.06 5.54 9.66
N ILE A 64 -30.29 5.96 8.65
CA ILE A 64 -29.20 5.18 8.09
C ILE A 64 -27.97 6.06 7.90
N ILE A 65 -26.81 5.55 8.30
CA ILE A 65 -25.50 6.12 7.98
C ILE A 65 -24.71 5.09 7.15
N LEU A 66 -24.36 5.46 5.93
CA LEU A 66 -23.54 4.69 5.00
C LEU A 66 -22.10 5.21 5.03
N HIS A 67 -21.13 4.34 5.27
CA HIS A 67 -19.72 4.71 5.19
C HIS A 67 -19.09 4.17 3.91
N SER A 68 -18.39 5.02 3.18
CA SER A 68 -17.69 4.65 1.95
C SER A 68 -16.44 3.79 2.23
N HIS A 69 -15.71 4.08 3.31
CA HIS A 69 -14.56 3.33 3.79
C HIS A 69 -14.19 3.73 5.23
N GLY A 70 -13.27 3.00 5.84
CA GLY A 70 -12.92 3.11 7.27
C GLY A 70 -11.98 4.25 7.67
N HIS A 71 -11.70 5.25 6.83
CA HIS A 71 -10.83 6.35 7.26
C HIS A 71 -11.53 7.32 8.22
N TYR A 72 -10.71 7.92 9.08
CA TYR A 72 -11.13 8.79 10.16
C TYR A 72 -11.87 10.03 9.66
N ASP A 73 -11.48 10.56 8.50
CA ASP A 73 -12.11 11.70 7.83
C ASP A 73 -13.44 11.35 7.13
N HIS A 74 -13.92 10.11 7.26
CA HIS A 74 -15.23 9.67 6.80
C HIS A 74 -16.10 9.08 7.92
N THR A 75 -15.52 8.77 9.09
CA THR A 75 -16.16 7.93 10.11
C THR A 75 -16.14 8.50 11.53
N ASP A 76 -15.32 9.51 11.84
CA ASP A 76 -15.07 9.91 13.23
C ASP A 76 -16.28 10.60 13.91
N ALA A 77 -17.15 11.29 13.17
CA ALA A 77 -18.37 11.87 13.77
C ALA A 77 -19.50 10.86 14.01
N THR A 78 -19.37 9.63 13.48
CA THR A 78 -20.43 8.60 13.51
C THR A 78 -20.93 8.30 14.92
N ALA A 79 -20.03 8.13 15.89
CA ALA A 79 -20.40 7.77 17.25
C ALA A 79 -21.36 8.79 17.89
N LYS A 80 -21.09 10.09 17.69
CA LYS A 80 -21.93 11.18 18.20
C LYS A 80 -23.27 11.24 17.47
N LEU A 81 -23.26 11.06 16.14
CA LEU A 81 -24.48 11.04 15.34
C LEU A 81 -25.38 9.85 15.71
N VAL A 82 -24.82 8.66 15.90
CA VAL A 82 -25.58 7.47 16.33
C VAL A 82 -26.18 7.69 17.72
N ALA A 83 -25.42 8.27 18.66
CA ALA A 83 -25.95 8.57 20.00
C ALA A 83 -27.14 9.53 19.97
N LEU A 84 -27.17 10.47 19.02
CA LEU A 84 -28.26 11.43 18.86
C LEU A 84 -29.48 10.84 18.12
N THR A 85 -29.23 10.00 17.11
CA THR A 85 -30.24 9.63 16.09
C THR A 85 -30.76 8.21 16.25
N GLY A 86 -29.97 7.32 16.85
CA GLY A 86 -30.19 5.87 16.80
C GLY A 86 -30.08 5.28 15.40
N ALA A 87 -29.44 5.99 14.46
CA ALA A 87 -29.31 5.55 13.08
C ALA A 87 -28.52 4.24 12.96
N LYS A 88 -28.95 3.40 12.01
CA LYS A 88 -28.27 2.15 11.69
C LYS A 88 -27.06 2.41 10.80
N THR A 89 -25.93 1.84 11.17
CA THR A 89 -24.64 2.07 10.50
C THR A 89 -24.26 0.92 9.56
N TYR A 90 -23.68 1.27 8.41
CA TYR A 90 -23.21 0.33 7.40
C TYR A 90 -21.74 0.60 7.08
N LEU A 91 -20.89 -0.43 7.12
CA LEU A 91 -19.46 -0.37 6.79
C LEU A 91 -18.98 -1.75 6.32
N ALA A 92 -17.91 -1.82 5.52
CA ALA A 92 -17.28 -3.09 5.21
C ALA A 92 -16.65 -3.76 6.44
N ARG A 93 -16.61 -5.10 6.46
CA ARG A 93 -16.05 -5.85 7.60
C ARG A 93 -14.54 -5.61 7.72
N GLU A 94 -13.88 -5.50 6.58
CA GLU A 94 -12.44 -5.33 6.43
C GLU A 94 -11.95 -4.02 7.05
N ASP A 95 -12.83 -3.02 7.13
CA ASP A 95 -12.51 -1.67 7.58
C ASP A 95 -12.79 -1.43 9.07
N VAL A 96 -13.36 -2.42 9.78
CA VAL A 96 -13.61 -2.34 11.23
C VAL A 96 -12.33 -2.05 12.03
N LYS A 97 -11.17 -2.48 11.51
CA LYS A 97 -9.86 -2.25 12.14
C LYS A 97 -9.42 -0.77 12.13
N TYR A 98 -10.02 0.06 11.27
CA TYR A 98 -9.61 1.46 11.11
C TYR A 98 -10.47 2.44 11.93
N ILE A 99 -11.74 2.10 12.16
CA ILE A 99 -12.70 2.97 12.82
C ILE A 99 -12.56 2.99 14.35
N LYS A 100 -13.07 4.06 14.97
CA LYS A 100 -13.11 4.24 16.42
C LYS A 100 -14.48 4.73 16.87
N GLY A 101 -14.88 4.37 18.09
CA GLY A 101 -16.05 4.96 18.74
C GLY A 101 -17.41 4.36 18.36
N PHE A 102 -17.50 3.46 17.38
CA PHE A 102 -18.74 2.74 17.07
C PHE A 102 -18.48 1.32 16.55
N THR A 103 -19.52 0.48 16.56
CA THR A 103 -19.53 -0.84 15.92
C THR A 103 -20.57 -0.84 14.81
N PRO A 104 -20.22 -1.20 13.55
CA PRO A 104 -21.18 -1.24 12.47
C PRO A 104 -22.33 -2.21 12.74
N ASP A 105 -23.57 -1.79 12.48
CA ASP A 105 -24.75 -2.65 12.61
C ASP A 105 -24.88 -3.64 11.45
N VAL A 106 -24.40 -3.25 10.26
CA VAL A 106 -24.45 -4.06 9.04
C VAL A 106 -23.14 -4.00 8.31
N TYR A 107 -22.70 -5.17 7.87
CA TYR A 107 -21.58 -5.30 6.94
C TYR A 107 -22.08 -5.37 5.51
N TYR A 108 -21.48 -4.58 4.63
CA TYR A 108 -21.79 -4.66 3.21
C TYR A 108 -21.46 -6.04 2.63
N THR A 109 -22.19 -6.39 1.58
CA THR A 109 -21.81 -7.42 0.61
C THR A 109 -21.83 -6.78 -0.78
N ASP A 110 -20.98 -7.23 -1.71
CA ASP A 110 -20.96 -6.66 -3.06
C ASP A 110 -22.33 -6.79 -3.74
N GLY A 111 -22.77 -5.71 -4.39
CA GLY A 111 -24.08 -5.59 -5.01
C GLY A 111 -25.25 -5.41 -4.05
N MET A 112 -25.01 -5.21 -2.75
CA MET A 112 -26.05 -4.91 -1.77
C MET A 112 -26.80 -3.62 -2.14
N THR A 113 -28.12 -3.63 -2.02
CA THR A 113 -28.93 -2.41 -2.07
C THR A 113 -29.45 -2.06 -0.68
N VAL A 114 -29.09 -0.89 -0.18
CA VAL A 114 -29.66 -0.31 1.05
C VAL A 114 -30.86 0.54 0.68
N LYS A 115 -31.99 0.34 1.35
CA LYS A 115 -33.25 1.04 1.06
C LYS A 115 -33.77 1.82 2.26
N LEU A 116 -34.26 3.02 2.02
CA LEU A 116 -35.06 3.80 2.98
C LEU A 116 -36.15 4.54 2.19
N GLY A 117 -37.42 4.24 2.49
CA GLY A 117 -38.54 4.76 1.71
C GLY A 117 -38.45 4.31 0.25
N GLU A 118 -38.54 5.27 -0.65
CA GLU A 118 -38.40 5.12 -2.11
C GLU A 118 -36.94 5.13 -2.60
N THR A 119 -36.00 5.54 -1.75
CA THR A 119 -34.61 5.70 -2.14
C THR A 119 -33.84 4.38 -1.97
N GLU A 120 -33.09 4.01 -2.99
CA GLU A 120 -32.26 2.81 -3.04
C GLU A 120 -30.81 3.17 -3.38
N VAL A 121 -29.87 2.72 -2.55
CA VAL A 121 -28.43 2.89 -2.74
C VAL A 121 -27.78 1.54 -3.01
N LEU A 122 -27.27 1.35 -4.23
CA LEU A 122 -26.44 0.22 -4.61
C LEU A 122 -25.01 0.42 -4.10
N CYS A 123 -24.53 -0.54 -3.32
CA CYS A 123 -23.18 -0.60 -2.78
C CYS A 123 -22.37 -1.59 -3.60
N LYS A 124 -21.35 -1.11 -4.33
CA LYS A 124 -20.41 -1.96 -5.07
C LYS A 124 -19.05 -1.97 -4.38
N HIS A 125 -18.48 -3.15 -4.15
CA HIS A 125 -17.16 -3.29 -3.58
C HIS A 125 -16.12 -2.80 -4.58
N THR A 126 -15.28 -1.85 -4.16
CA THR A 126 -14.25 -1.23 -4.98
C THR A 126 -12.97 -1.02 -4.15
N PRO A 127 -12.29 -2.11 -3.77
CA PRO A 127 -11.10 -2.05 -2.93
C PRO A 127 -9.95 -1.33 -3.62
N GLY A 128 -8.99 -0.83 -2.82
CA GLY A 128 -7.76 -0.23 -3.34
C GLY A 128 -7.35 1.08 -2.66
N HIS A 129 -8.24 1.71 -1.90
CA HIS A 129 -7.86 2.77 -0.95
C HIS A 129 -7.76 2.21 0.47
N THR A 130 -8.70 1.32 0.78
CA THR A 130 -8.66 0.34 1.87
C THR A 130 -9.16 -0.99 1.31
N GLU A 131 -9.05 -2.08 2.07
CA GLU A 131 -9.63 -3.37 1.67
C GLU A 131 -11.18 -3.33 1.63
N GLY A 132 -11.80 -2.50 2.46
CA GLY A 132 -13.26 -2.38 2.60
C GLY A 132 -13.89 -1.19 1.86
N THR A 133 -13.22 -0.57 0.90
CA THR A 133 -13.80 0.57 0.16
C THR A 133 -15.01 0.13 -0.70
N TYR A 134 -16.12 0.86 -0.55
CA TYR A 134 -17.34 0.71 -1.37
C TYR A 134 -17.68 1.99 -2.12
N SER A 135 -18.18 1.81 -3.34
CA SER A 135 -18.73 2.87 -4.19
C SER A 135 -20.26 2.82 -4.16
N PHE A 136 -20.90 4.00 -4.24
CA PHE A 136 -22.34 4.12 -4.12
C PHE A 136 -22.99 4.63 -5.40
N PHE A 137 -24.11 4.01 -5.77
CA PHE A 137 -24.93 4.42 -6.90
C PHE A 137 -26.39 4.49 -6.50
N PHE A 138 -27.07 5.57 -6.86
CA PHE A 138 -28.48 5.77 -6.56
C PHE A 138 -29.10 6.68 -7.61
N TYR A 139 -30.42 6.85 -7.57
CA TYR A 139 -31.13 7.71 -8.50
C TYR A 139 -31.74 8.91 -7.78
N VAL A 140 -31.73 10.05 -8.45
CA VAL A 140 -32.46 11.25 -8.05
C VAL A 140 -33.36 11.71 -9.19
N GLU A 141 -34.49 12.33 -8.86
CA GLU A 141 -35.41 12.93 -9.83
C GLU A 141 -35.21 14.45 -9.84
N GLU A 142 -34.81 15.02 -10.98
CA GLU A 142 -34.57 16.46 -11.14
C GLU A 142 -35.19 16.93 -12.46
N LYS A 143 -36.09 17.91 -12.40
CA LYS A 143 -36.75 18.51 -13.58
C LYS A 143 -37.38 17.46 -14.53
N GLY A 144 -37.97 16.42 -13.96
CA GLY A 144 -38.63 15.33 -14.72
C GLY A 144 -37.67 14.32 -15.37
N LYS A 145 -36.38 14.37 -15.01
CA LYS A 145 -35.37 13.39 -15.40
C LYS A 145 -34.94 12.55 -14.20
N ARG A 146 -34.80 11.26 -14.45
CA ARG A 146 -34.19 10.30 -13.52
C ARG A 146 -32.69 10.24 -13.78
N LEU A 147 -31.90 10.83 -12.88
CA LEU A 147 -30.45 10.93 -12.99
C LEU A 147 -29.78 9.88 -12.10
N ARG A 148 -28.79 9.17 -12.65
CA ARG A 148 -27.97 8.22 -11.88
C ARG A 148 -26.80 8.94 -11.22
N CYS A 149 -26.78 8.96 -9.90
CA CYS A 149 -25.67 9.46 -9.10
C CYS A 149 -24.62 8.36 -8.90
N GLY A 150 -23.35 8.74 -8.86
CA GLY A 150 -22.24 7.83 -8.60
C GLY A 150 -21.18 8.46 -7.71
N MET A 151 -20.67 7.68 -6.75
CA MET A 151 -19.56 8.04 -5.87
C MET A 151 -18.50 6.94 -5.91
N PHE A 152 -17.24 7.30 -6.15
CA PHE A 152 -16.11 6.43 -5.84
C PHE A 152 -15.69 6.65 -4.40
N GLY A 153 -15.91 5.65 -3.54
CA GLY A 153 -15.71 5.79 -2.10
C GLY A 153 -14.27 5.96 -1.63
N GLY A 154 -13.25 5.68 -2.47
CA GLY A 154 -11.85 5.79 -2.07
C GLY A 154 -10.94 5.97 -3.27
N ALA A 155 -10.76 7.22 -3.71
CA ALA A 155 -9.92 7.57 -4.86
C ALA A 155 -8.53 8.10 -4.48
N GLY A 156 -8.14 7.98 -3.20
CA GLY A 156 -6.85 8.45 -2.70
C GLY A 156 -5.71 7.51 -3.09
N THR A 157 -4.74 8.02 -3.86
CA THR A 157 -3.55 7.29 -4.30
C THR A 157 -2.33 7.37 -3.36
N PRO A 158 -2.16 8.36 -2.46
CA PRO A 158 -1.06 8.34 -1.49
C PRO A 158 -1.03 7.10 -0.60
N GLN A 159 -2.18 6.50 -0.31
CA GLN A 159 -2.33 5.31 0.53
C GLN A 159 -1.80 4.03 -0.13
N LEU A 160 -1.54 4.07 -1.44
CA LEU A 160 -0.99 2.97 -2.24
C LEU A 160 0.53 3.03 -2.37
N MET A 161 1.15 4.05 -1.80
CA MET A 161 2.60 4.18 -1.68
C MET A 161 3.15 3.15 -0.68
N ARG A 162 4.35 2.64 -0.95
CA ARG A 162 5.03 1.61 -0.17
C ARG A 162 5.11 1.96 1.31
N HIS A 163 5.56 3.15 1.67
CA HIS A 163 5.70 3.54 3.08
C HIS A 163 4.35 3.48 3.81
N TYR A 164 3.25 3.87 3.15
CA TYR A 164 1.91 3.83 3.74
C TYR A 164 1.47 2.38 3.94
N LEU A 165 1.51 1.58 2.86
CA LEU A 165 1.15 0.17 2.90
C LEU A 165 1.94 -0.59 3.96
N GLN A 166 3.24 -0.31 4.08
CA GLN A 166 4.09 -0.95 5.07
C GLN A 166 3.78 -0.53 6.50
N LYS A 167 3.50 0.77 6.72
CA LYS A 167 3.18 1.33 8.04
C LYS A 167 1.89 0.75 8.60
N TYR A 168 0.87 0.64 7.75
CA TYR A 168 -0.48 0.19 8.11
C TYR A 168 -0.75 -1.30 7.87
N ASP A 169 0.28 -2.06 7.48
CA ASP A 169 0.19 -3.52 7.26
C ASP A 169 -0.84 -3.91 6.19
N VAL A 170 -0.90 -3.09 5.13
CA VAL A 170 -1.78 -3.28 3.98
C VAL A 170 -0.99 -3.92 2.83
N PRO A 171 -1.52 -4.95 2.15
CA PRO A 171 -0.81 -5.62 1.06
C PRO A 171 -0.55 -4.73 -0.16
N PHE A 172 0.57 -4.95 -0.85
CA PHE A 172 0.89 -4.28 -2.13
C PHE A 172 -0.10 -4.58 -3.26
N SER A 173 -0.82 -5.71 -3.16
CA SER A 173 -1.91 -6.06 -4.06
C SER A 173 -3.05 -5.03 -4.08
N MET A 174 -3.13 -4.12 -3.10
CA MET A 174 -4.07 -3.00 -3.15
C MET A 174 -3.88 -2.12 -4.38
N ARG A 175 -2.67 -2.00 -4.94
CA ARG A 175 -2.44 -1.27 -6.20
C ARG A 175 -3.24 -1.90 -7.35
N LYS A 176 -3.17 -3.23 -7.48
CA LYS A 176 -3.95 -4.00 -8.47
C LYS A 176 -5.45 -3.87 -8.23
N HIS A 177 -5.88 -3.97 -6.98
CA HIS A 177 -7.28 -3.81 -6.62
C HIS A 177 -7.81 -2.42 -6.99
N PHE A 178 -7.03 -1.37 -6.73
CA PHE A 178 -7.38 -0.01 -7.09
C PHE A 178 -7.57 0.17 -8.60
N LEU A 179 -6.64 -0.31 -9.41
CA LEU A 179 -6.76 -0.26 -10.88
C LEU A 179 -7.95 -1.09 -11.39
N THR A 180 -8.18 -2.26 -10.81
CA THR A 180 -9.34 -3.11 -11.15
C THR A 180 -10.65 -2.40 -10.80
N SER A 181 -10.71 -1.72 -9.64
CA SER A 181 -11.85 -0.92 -9.21
C SER A 181 -12.11 0.24 -10.17
N ILE A 182 -11.07 0.94 -10.65
CA ILE A 182 -11.22 2.00 -11.66
C ILE A 182 -11.85 1.44 -12.95
N GLU A 183 -11.35 0.31 -13.46
CA GLU A 183 -11.89 -0.30 -14.68
C GLU A 183 -13.31 -0.85 -14.50
N GLN A 184 -13.67 -1.29 -13.30
CA GLN A 184 -15.06 -1.62 -12.96
C GLN A 184 -15.94 -0.38 -12.98
N LEU A 185 -15.48 0.72 -12.38
CA LEU A 185 -16.21 1.97 -12.27
C LEU A 185 -16.39 2.70 -13.61
N LYS A 186 -15.43 2.56 -14.54
CA LYS A 186 -15.55 3.08 -15.92
C LYS A 186 -16.69 2.44 -16.71
N LYS A 187 -17.16 1.25 -16.32
CA LYS A 187 -18.32 0.56 -16.94
C LYS A 187 -19.66 1.13 -16.46
N GLU A 188 -19.66 1.95 -15.41
CA GLU A 188 -20.87 2.56 -14.89
C GLU A 188 -21.20 3.85 -15.62
N HIS A 189 -22.49 4.04 -15.92
CA HIS A 189 -23.03 5.31 -16.39
C HIS A 189 -23.44 6.16 -15.19
N VAL A 190 -22.91 7.38 -15.11
CA VAL A 190 -23.14 8.33 -14.01
C VAL A 190 -23.52 9.68 -14.63
N ASP A 191 -24.76 10.10 -14.41
CA ASP A 191 -25.25 11.41 -14.82
C ASP A 191 -24.85 12.51 -13.84
N LEU A 192 -24.66 12.18 -12.55
CA LEU A 192 -24.30 13.14 -11.51
C LEU A 192 -23.18 12.59 -10.64
N PHE A 193 -21.99 13.20 -10.72
CA PHE A 193 -20.83 12.78 -9.94
C PHE A 193 -20.83 13.35 -8.51
N VAL A 194 -20.88 12.45 -7.54
CA VAL A 194 -20.83 12.74 -6.10
C VAL A 194 -19.43 12.42 -5.58
N GLY A 195 -18.64 13.45 -5.26
CA GLY A 195 -17.30 13.28 -4.69
C GLY A 195 -17.34 12.92 -3.21
N ASN A 196 -16.47 12.00 -2.76
CA ASN A 196 -16.25 11.75 -1.32
C ASN A 196 -15.35 12.85 -0.69
N HIS A 197 -14.64 13.62 -1.52
CA HIS A 197 -14.02 14.90 -1.15
C HIS A 197 -14.38 15.99 -2.16
N ALA A 198 -14.52 17.24 -1.68
CA ALA A 198 -14.97 18.37 -2.50
C ALA A 198 -14.08 18.64 -3.72
N GLY A 199 -12.78 18.33 -3.65
CA GLY A 199 -11.85 18.52 -4.77
C GLY A 199 -12.02 17.54 -5.93
N GLN A 200 -12.78 16.45 -5.77
CA GLN A 200 -12.94 15.43 -6.82
C GLN A 200 -13.89 15.85 -7.92
N ASN A 201 -14.99 16.49 -7.54
CA ASN A 201 -16.05 16.95 -8.43
C ASN A 201 -16.20 18.49 -8.37
N HIS A 202 -15.18 19.21 -7.89
CA HIS A 202 -15.18 20.67 -7.74
C HIS A 202 -16.43 21.19 -6.99
N THR A 203 -16.77 20.56 -5.86
CA THR A 203 -18.02 20.83 -5.13
C THR A 203 -18.21 22.32 -4.83
N ARG A 204 -17.15 23.02 -4.39
CA ARG A 204 -17.23 24.43 -4.01
C ARG A 204 -17.55 25.32 -5.22
N GLU A 205 -16.82 25.13 -6.31
CA GLU A 205 -16.97 25.89 -7.54
C GLU A 205 -18.33 25.61 -8.19
N ASN A 206 -18.72 24.32 -8.24
CA ASN A 206 -20.00 23.90 -8.80
C ASN A 206 -21.20 24.36 -7.95
N ALA A 207 -21.07 24.41 -6.63
CA ALA A 207 -22.10 24.99 -5.75
C ALA A 207 -22.31 26.49 -6.05
N ALA A 208 -21.24 27.25 -6.26
CA ALA A 208 -21.32 28.66 -6.63
C ALA A 208 -22.01 28.86 -7.98
N LEU A 209 -21.62 28.07 -9.00
CA LEU A 209 -22.24 28.12 -10.32
C LEU A 209 -23.73 27.74 -10.29
N LEU A 210 -24.11 26.72 -9.51
CA LEU A 210 -25.51 26.32 -9.34
C LEU A 210 -26.34 27.43 -8.68
N LYS A 211 -25.76 28.14 -7.70
CA LYS A 211 -26.41 29.28 -7.03
C LYS A 211 -26.59 30.46 -7.98
N GLU A 212 -25.60 30.75 -8.82
CA GLU A 212 -25.65 31.82 -9.82
C GLU A 212 -26.64 31.53 -10.95
N ASN A 213 -26.73 30.28 -11.40
CA ASN A 213 -27.64 29.87 -12.47
C ASN A 213 -28.33 28.51 -12.17
N PRO A 214 -29.43 28.50 -11.40
CA PRO A 214 -30.17 27.27 -11.06
C PRO A 214 -30.78 26.53 -12.27
N ALA A 215 -30.81 27.15 -13.45
CA ALA A 215 -31.30 26.50 -14.67
C ALA A 215 -30.34 25.40 -15.16
N VAL A 216 -29.04 25.55 -14.91
CA VAL A 216 -27.98 24.63 -15.35
C VAL A 216 -27.33 24.00 -14.13
N ASN A 217 -27.39 22.68 -14.01
CA ASN A 217 -26.77 21.98 -12.89
C ASN A 217 -25.33 21.53 -13.27
N PRO A 218 -24.29 22.14 -12.70
CA PRO A 218 -22.89 21.86 -13.06
C PRO A 218 -22.40 20.48 -12.60
N PHE A 219 -23.14 19.81 -11.72
CA PHE A 219 -22.84 18.44 -11.30
C PHE A 219 -23.37 17.39 -12.30
N VAL A 220 -24.27 17.78 -13.20
CA VAL A 220 -24.95 16.88 -14.13
C VAL A 220 -24.25 16.86 -15.48
N ASP A 221 -23.86 15.67 -15.92
CA ASP A 221 -23.30 15.36 -17.23
C ASP A 221 -23.87 14.01 -17.73
N GLU A 222 -25.00 14.08 -18.45
CA GLU A 222 -25.67 12.91 -19.04
C GLU A 222 -24.76 12.14 -20.03
N SER A 223 -23.68 12.75 -20.51
CA SER A 223 -22.70 12.08 -21.38
C SER A 223 -21.71 11.17 -20.63
N ASN A 224 -21.78 11.12 -19.29
CA ASN A 224 -20.82 10.44 -18.41
C ASN A 224 -19.41 11.06 -18.39
N GLY A 225 -19.21 12.20 -19.06
CA GLY A 225 -17.89 12.75 -19.31
C GLY A 225 -17.15 13.17 -18.03
N ILE A 226 -17.82 13.81 -17.07
CA ILE A 226 -17.22 14.23 -15.79
C ILE A 226 -16.68 13.01 -15.03
N TRP A 227 -17.50 11.96 -14.92
CA TRP A 227 -17.15 10.72 -14.21
C TRP A 227 -15.95 10.03 -14.85
N LEU A 228 -15.98 9.82 -16.17
CA LEU A 228 -14.89 9.16 -16.89
C LEU A 228 -13.59 9.99 -16.82
N ARG A 229 -13.65 11.31 -17.03
CA ARG A 229 -12.48 12.18 -16.90
C ARG A 229 -11.86 12.11 -15.51
N PHE A 230 -12.67 12.05 -14.46
CA PHE A 230 -12.18 11.89 -13.09
C PHE A 230 -11.41 10.58 -12.92
N LEU A 231 -12.02 9.45 -13.32
CA LEU A 231 -11.42 8.12 -13.22
C LEU A 231 -10.12 8.01 -14.04
N ASP A 232 -10.09 8.60 -15.24
CA ASP A 232 -8.91 8.64 -16.10
C ASP A 232 -7.73 9.42 -15.48
N THR A 233 -7.97 10.25 -14.46
CA THR A 233 -6.89 10.93 -13.75
C THR A 233 -6.20 10.06 -12.68
N LEU A 234 -6.84 8.99 -12.21
CA LEU A 234 -6.42 8.31 -10.98
C LEU A 234 -5.19 7.43 -11.18
N GLU A 235 -5.15 6.67 -12.28
CA GLU A 235 -3.99 5.84 -12.62
C GLU A 235 -2.73 6.71 -12.86
N PRO A 236 -2.75 7.77 -13.70
CA PRO A 236 -1.61 8.68 -13.83
C PRO A 236 -1.15 9.31 -12.51
N LYS A 237 -2.10 9.65 -11.62
CA LYS A 237 -1.78 10.16 -10.27
C LYS A 237 -1.07 9.12 -9.42
N LEU A 238 -1.50 7.85 -9.45
CA LEU A 238 -0.82 6.76 -8.76
C LEU A 238 0.63 6.64 -9.24
N TRP A 239 0.85 6.61 -10.56
CA TRP A 239 2.20 6.51 -11.12
C TRP A 239 3.08 7.70 -10.77
N LYS A 240 2.51 8.91 -10.74
CA LYS A 240 3.22 10.09 -10.26
C LYS A 240 3.65 9.95 -8.79
N HIS A 241 2.77 9.45 -7.92
CA HIS A 241 3.10 9.27 -6.50
C HIS A 241 4.14 8.16 -6.28
N LEU A 242 4.03 7.02 -6.95
CA LEU A 242 5.04 5.95 -6.84
C LEU A 242 6.40 6.40 -7.37
N ALA A 243 6.44 7.14 -8.48
CA ALA A 243 7.69 7.69 -9.00
C ALA A 243 8.32 8.72 -8.04
N ALA A 244 7.51 9.55 -7.36
CA ALA A 244 7.98 10.49 -6.35
C ALA A 244 8.51 9.76 -5.11
N GLU A 245 7.75 8.78 -4.59
CA GLU A 245 8.16 7.94 -3.47
C GLU A 245 9.47 7.21 -3.78
N ASN A 246 9.62 6.62 -4.97
CA ASN A 246 10.84 5.91 -5.30
C ASN A 246 12.06 6.83 -5.35
N ARG A 247 11.91 8.13 -5.62
CA ARG A 247 13.03 9.08 -5.51
C ARG A 247 13.40 9.41 -4.07
N GLU A 248 12.42 9.50 -3.19
CA GLU A 248 12.61 9.88 -1.77
C GLU A 248 12.98 8.70 -0.88
N HIS A 249 12.50 7.50 -1.21
CA HIS A 249 12.51 6.34 -0.34
C HIS A 249 13.16 5.10 -0.96
N PHE A 250 13.81 5.20 -2.12
CA PHE A 250 14.53 4.08 -2.76
C PHE A 250 15.34 3.26 -1.76
N VAL A 251 15.22 1.93 -1.79
CA VAL A 251 15.97 1.06 -0.88
C VAL A 251 17.27 0.60 -1.53
N THR A 252 18.38 1.13 -1.04
CA THR A 252 19.74 0.71 -1.36
C THR A 252 20.12 -0.44 -0.43
N TYR A 253 19.89 -1.67 -0.88
CA TYR A 253 20.31 -2.86 -0.13
C TYR A 253 21.80 -3.11 -0.35
N ALA A 254 22.60 -3.00 0.71
CA ALA A 254 23.99 -3.45 0.70
C ALA A 254 24.02 -4.98 0.54
N HIS A 255 24.38 -5.46 -0.65
CA HIS A 255 24.33 -6.88 -1.04
C HIS A 255 25.39 -7.69 -0.31
N ARG A 256 24.95 -8.53 0.64
CA ARG A 256 25.82 -9.24 1.60
C ARG A 256 26.68 -8.28 2.41
N GLY A 257 26.13 -7.10 2.71
CA GLY A 257 26.89 -5.92 3.14
C GLY A 257 27.48 -5.14 1.95
N ALA A 258 28.43 -4.24 2.20
CA ALA A 258 29.09 -3.51 1.10
C ALA A 258 30.19 -4.38 0.47
N SER A 259 29.76 -5.47 -0.17
CA SER A 259 30.62 -6.59 -0.55
C SER A 259 31.64 -6.27 -1.63
N GLU A 260 31.58 -5.12 -2.31
CA GLU A 260 32.69 -4.64 -3.16
C GLU A 260 33.93 -4.32 -2.32
N TYR A 261 33.73 -3.80 -1.11
CA TYR A 261 34.76 -3.21 -0.28
C TYR A 261 35.22 -4.10 0.88
N ALA A 262 34.34 -4.98 1.38
CA ALA A 262 34.59 -5.83 2.54
C ALA A 262 34.17 -7.29 2.28
N PRO A 263 34.65 -8.26 3.08
CA PRO A 263 34.29 -9.67 2.92
C PRO A 263 32.78 -9.87 3.07
N GLU A 264 32.13 -10.49 2.09
CA GLU A 264 30.66 -10.64 2.06
C GLU A 264 30.10 -11.41 3.27
N ASN A 265 28.88 -11.06 3.69
CA ASN A 265 28.16 -11.67 4.82
C ASN A 265 28.88 -11.60 6.19
N THR A 266 29.69 -10.55 6.39
CA THR A 266 30.43 -10.33 7.64
C THR A 266 29.99 -9.05 8.35
N MET A 267 30.23 -8.96 9.66
CA MET A 267 29.93 -7.76 10.44
C MET A 267 30.62 -6.53 9.87
N LEU A 268 31.86 -6.67 9.41
CA LEU A 268 32.60 -5.62 8.72
C LEU A 268 31.88 -5.13 7.46
N ALA A 269 31.40 -6.04 6.60
CA ALA A 269 30.69 -5.63 5.39
C ALA A 269 29.34 -4.96 5.69
N PHE A 270 28.60 -5.45 6.68
CA PHE A 270 27.33 -4.83 7.08
C PHE A 270 27.53 -3.43 7.65
N TYR A 271 28.47 -3.26 8.59
CA TYR A 271 28.79 -1.94 9.12
C TYR A 271 29.31 -0.99 8.05
N THR A 272 30.16 -1.46 7.12
CA THR A 272 30.61 -0.67 5.97
C THR A 272 29.43 -0.15 5.15
N GLY A 273 28.45 -1.00 4.84
CA GLY A 273 27.24 -0.58 4.11
C GLY A 273 26.45 0.49 4.86
N ILE A 274 26.27 0.33 6.17
CA ILE A 274 25.61 1.33 7.02
C ILE A 274 26.39 2.64 7.05
N PHE A 275 27.71 2.59 7.19
CA PHE A 275 28.55 3.79 7.19
C PHE A 275 28.53 4.54 5.85
N MET A 276 28.34 3.82 4.74
CA MET A 276 28.15 4.41 3.42
C MET A 276 26.76 5.03 3.23
N GLY A 277 25.82 4.78 4.15
CA GLY A 277 24.47 5.32 4.13
C GLY A 277 23.43 4.41 3.49
N ALA A 278 23.72 3.12 3.31
CA ALA A 278 22.72 2.16 2.85
C ALA A 278 21.54 2.11 3.84
N ASN A 279 20.32 2.21 3.31
CA ASN A 279 19.07 2.13 4.08
C ASN A 279 18.42 0.73 4.00
N GLY A 280 19.17 -0.26 3.48
CA GLY A 280 18.83 -1.67 3.60
C GLY A 280 20.07 -2.58 3.62
N ILE A 281 19.91 -3.77 4.17
CA ILE A 281 20.91 -4.84 4.13
C ILE A 281 20.28 -6.07 3.47
N GLU A 282 21.01 -6.68 2.55
CA GLU A 282 20.68 -8.02 2.06
C GLU A 282 21.73 -9.02 2.57
N THR A 283 21.30 -10.24 2.91
CA THR A 283 22.19 -11.30 3.40
C THR A 283 21.60 -12.70 3.17
N ASP A 284 22.47 -13.70 3.22
CA ASP A 284 22.19 -15.09 2.88
C ASP A 284 22.20 -15.99 4.12
N VAL A 285 21.17 -16.79 4.37
CA VAL A 285 21.09 -17.65 5.55
C VAL A 285 21.23 -19.13 5.20
N ARG A 286 22.07 -19.83 5.98
CA ARG A 286 22.26 -21.29 5.98
C ARG A 286 22.30 -21.83 7.41
N ARG A 287 22.19 -23.15 7.57
CA ARG A 287 22.24 -23.84 8.87
C ARG A 287 23.47 -24.73 8.96
N THR A 288 24.14 -24.71 10.11
CA THR A 288 25.25 -25.60 10.44
C THR A 288 24.77 -26.97 10.90
N LYS A 289 25.70 -27.94 11.04
CA LYS A 289 25.42 -29.29 11.54
C LYS A 289 24.79 -29.32 12.94
N ASP A 290 25.20 -28.39 13.79
CA ASP A 290 24.71 -28.22 15.16
C ASP A 290 23.49 -27.29 15.26
N GLY A 291 22.90 -26.90 14.12
CA GLY A 291 21.62 -26.19 14.06
C GLY A 291 21.71 -24.67 14.18
N VAL A 292 22.91 -24.09 14.19
CA VAL A 292 23.11 -22.64 14.23
C VAL A 292 22.83 -22.05 12.84
N LEU A 293 21.99 -21.01 12.78
CA LEU A 293 21.81 -20.24 11.56
C LEU A 293 22.98 -19.27 11.38
N ILE A 294 23.60 -19.29 10.21
CA ILE A 294 24.76 -18.48 9.85
C ILE A 294 24.50 -17.68 8.58
N LEU A 295 25.29 -16.62 8.41
CA LEU A 295 25.29 -15.79 7.21
C LEU A 295 26.36 -16.26 6.24
N HIS A 296 25.95 -16.93 5.15
CA HIS A 296 26.87 -17.47 4.15
C HIS A 296 26.17 -17.79 2.82
N HIS A 297 26.78 -17.37 1.71
CA HIS A 297 26.16 -17.50 0.38
C HIS A 297 26.24 -18.93 -0.18
N ASP A 298 27.44 -19.48 -0.26
CA ASP A 298 27.72 -20.74 -0.96
C ASP A 298 27.45 -21.96 -0.07
N ALA A 299 27.27 -23.14 -0.68
CA ALA A 299 27.10 -24.36 0.11
C ALA A 299 28.39 -24.74 0.88
N THR A 300 29.55 -24.34 0.38
CA THR A 300 30.87 -24.59 0.99
C THR A 300 31.57 -23.26 1.31
N PRO A 301 32.50 -23.21 2.26
CA PRO A 301 33.23 -21.98 2.59
C PRO A 301 34.38 -21.67 1.61
N ALA A 302 34.69 -22.58 0.67
CA ALA A 302 35.90 -22.53 -0.17
C ALA A 302 36.17 -21.17 -0.84
N ARG A 303 35.17 -20.58 -1.51
CA ARG A 303 35.35 -19.35 -2.28
C ARG A 303 35.81 -18.17 -1.41
N MET A 304 35.35 -18.09 -0.16
CA MET A 304 35.59 -16.94 0.71
C MET A 304 36.60 -17.21 1.83
N CYS A 305 36.82 -18.48 2.18
CA CYS A 305 37.67 -18.90 3.29
C CYS A 305 38.94 -19.64 2.88
N GLY A 306 39.07 -20.03 1.60
CA GLY A 306 40.26 -20.70 1.05
C GLY A 306 39.93 -21.96 0.25
N GLU A 307 40.69 -22.19 -0.83
CA GLU A 307 40.51 -23.36 -1.69
C GLU A 307 40.70 -24.69 -0.93
N GLY A 308 39.99 -25.73 -1.37
CA GLY A 308 40.04 -27.07 -0.76
C GLY A 308 39.12 -27.27 0.45
N LEU A 309 38.37 -26.25 0.87
CA LEU A 309 37.32 -26.37 1.88
C LEU A 309 35.99 -26.81 1.24
N ASP A 310 35.95 -28.05 0.74
CA ASP A 310 34.81 -28.59 -0.03
C ASP A 310 33.70 -29.17 0.84
N THR A 311 33.89 -29.27 2.16
CA THR A 311 32.86 -29.71 3.10
C THR A 311 31.71 -28.71 3.13
N PRO A 312 30.45 -29.14 2.91
CA PRO A 312 29.29 -28.27 3.03
C PRO A 312 29.16 -27.67 4.43
N VAL A 313 28.72 -26.42 4.52
CA VAL A 313 28.54 -25.74 5.82
C VAL A 313 27.53 -26.44 6.72
N GLU A 314 26.56 -27.15 6.14
CA GLU A 314 25.57 -27.95 6.88
C GLU A 314 26.15 -29.22 7.51
N GLU A 315 27.36 -29.61 7.13
CA GLU A 315 28.11 -30.73 7.71
C GLU A 315 29.18 -30.28 8.71
N MET A 316 29.37 -28.96 8.88
CA MET A 316 30.30 -28.35 9.82
C MET A 316 29.56 -27.76 11.02
N THR A 317 30.16 -27.82 12.20
CA THR A 317 29.66 -27.13 13.40
C THR A 317 29.98 -25.64 13.34
N PHE A 318 29.21 -24.82 14.06
CA PHE A 318 29.51 -23.39 14.13
C PHE A 318 30.91 -23.11 14.68
N ALA A 319 31.36 -23.88 15.68
CA ALA A 319 32.70 -23.76 16.25
C ALA A 319 33.81 -24.01 15.22
N GLU A 320 33.67 -25.03 14.36
CA GLU A 320 34.63 -25.29 13.27
C GLU A 320 34.66 -24.15 12.24
N LEU A 321 33.49 -23.59 11.91
CA LEU A 321 33.39 -22.46 10.99
C LEU A 321 33.97 -21.17 11.57
N GLN A 322 33.93 -20.98 12.89
CA GLN A 322 34.56 -19.84 13.57
C GLN A 322 36.09 -19.85 13.49
N GLU A 323 36.73 -20.98 13.22
CA GLU A 323 38.19 -21.04 13.01
C GLU A 323 38.60 -20.47 11.63
N LEU A 324 37.67 -20.43 10.67
CA LEU A 324 37.90 -19.91 9.33
C LEU A 324 37.92 -18.37 9.31
N HIS A 325 38.46 -17.78 8.22
CA HIS A 325 38.44 -16.35 7.99
C HIS A 325 37.86 -16.05 6.61
N VAL A 326 36.82 -15.22 6.56
CA VAL A 326 36.22 -14.72 5.33
C VAL A 326 37.07 -13.53 4.85
N SER A 327 37.64 -13.61 3.66
CA SER A 327 38.65 -12.63 3.21
C SER A 327 38.29 -11.98 1.87
N LYS A 328 38.56 -10.68 1.76
CA LYS A 328 38.45 -9.92 0.50
C LYS A 328 39.33 -8.67 0.57
N ASN A 329 40.04 -8.34 -0.52
CA ASN A 329 40.86 -7.12 -0.64
C ASN A 329 41.85 -6.90 0.52
N GLY A 330 42.42 -7.98 1.08
CA GLY A 330 43.33 -7.91 2.24
C GLY A 330 42.66 -7.65 3.59
N LEU A 331 41.32 -7.55 3.62
CA LEU A 331 40.52 -7.53 4.85
C LEU A 331 40.05 -8.94 5.18
N THR A 332 39.96 -9.24 6.47
CA THR A 332 39.54 -10.53 7.01
C THR A 332 38.52 -10.34 8.13
N ASP A 333 37.48 -11.15 8.15
CA ASP A 333 36.49 -11.20 9.23
C ASP A 333 36.01 -12.66 9.44
N LYS A 334 35.05 -12.87 10.33
CA LYS A 334 34.50 -14.19 10.67
C LYS A 334 33.12 -14.43 10.05
N ILE A 335 32.78 -15.71 9.91
CA ILE A 335 31.41 -16.13 9.60
C ILE A 335 30.51 -15.67 10.75
N VAL A 336 29.33 -15.14 10.44
CA VAL A 336 28.45 -14.50 11.42
C VAL A 336 27.25 -15.40 11.72
N ALA A 337 26.91 -15.59 13.00
CA ALA A 337 25.62 -16.19 13.36
C ALA A 337 24.49 -15.20 13.06
N PHE A 338 23.39 -15.67 12.49
CA PHE A 338 22.26 -14.81 12.13
C PHE A 338 21.66 -14.09 13.35
N GLU A 339 21.66 -14.73 14.52
CA GLU A 339 21.23 -14.11 15.78
C GLU A 339 22.12 -12.92 16.19
N ASP A 340 23.44 -13.02 16.00
CA ASP A 340 24.38 -11.92 16.28
C ASP A 340 24.10 -10.76 15.32
N PHE A 341 23.92 -11.04 14.03
CA PHE A 341 23.52 -10.02 13.06
C PHE A 341 22.23 -9.29 13.49
N LEU A 342 21.19 -10.04 13.87
CA LEU A 342 19.93 -9.43 14.32
C LEU A 342 20.13 -8.56 15.57
N THR A 343 20.94 -9.01 16.53
CA THR A 343 21.28 -8.22 17.73
C THR A 343 21.86 -6.84 17.38
N HIS A 344 22.70 -6.78 16.35
CA HIS A 344 23.38 -5.55 15.93
C HIS A 344 22.56 -4.65 15.01
N PHE A 345 21.62 -5.19 14.24
CA PHE A 345 20.95 -4.42 13.18
C PHE A 345 19.43 -4.34 13.31
N ALA A 346 18.75 -5.26 14.01
CA ALA A 346 17.28 -5.30 14.09
C ALA A 346 16.65 -4.01 14.65
N HIS A 347 17.34 -3.36 15.60
CA HIS A 347 16.89 -2.12 16.21
C HIS A 347 16.94 -0.90 15.27
N ARG A 348 17.64 -1.00 14.14
CA ARG A 348 17.79 0.10 13.17
C ARG A 348 16.55 0.24 12.32
N ASP A 349 16.26 1.47 11.90
CA ASP A 349 15.16 1.77 10.99
C ASP A 349 15.62 1.69 9.52
N ILE A 350 15.91 0.46 9.10
CA ILE A 350 16.33 0.11 7.73
C ILE A 350 15.59 -1.14 7.26
N SER A 351 15.65 -1.42 5.97
CA SER A 351 15.02 -2.60 5.37
C SER A 351 15.98 -3.79 5.32
N PHE A 352 15.43 -5.01 5.37
CA PHE A 352 16.20 -6.25 5.32
C PHE A 352 15.66 -7.16 4.22
N ALA A 353 16.56 -7.71 3.41
CA ALA A 353 16.27 -8.82 2.51
C ALA A 353 17.05 -10.05 3.01
N ILE A 354 16.34 -11.06 3.51
CA ILE A 354 16.94 -12.26 4.09
C ILE A 354 16.73 -13.40 3.08
N GLU A 355 17.80 -13.81 2.39
CA GLU A 355 17.72 -14.89 1.42
C GLU A 355 17.86 -16.26 2.08
N LEU A 356 16.88 -17.15 1.87
CA LEU A 356 16.96 -18.55 2.26
C LEU A 356 17.79 -19.32 1.23
N LYS A 357 19.04 -19.66 1.58
CA LYS A 357 19.94 -20.43 0.70
C LYS A 357 19.82 -21.94 0.83
N GLN A 358 19.15 -22.42 1.87
CA GLN A 358 18.94 -23.83 2.16
C GLN A 358 17.45 -24.11 2.40
N GLN A 359 17.01 -25.34 2.12
CA GLN A 359 15.65 -25.79 2.45
C GLN A 359 15.52 -26.05 3.95
N GLU A 360 14.29 -26.13 4.46
CA GLU A 360 13.99 -26.54 5.85
C GLU A 360 14.58 -25.65 6.97
N ILE A 361 15.01 -24.42 6.65
CA ILE A 361 15.45 -23.42 7.65
C ILE A 361 14.37 -22.37 7.96
N GLY A 362 13.26 -22.36 7.23
CA GLY A 362 12.25 -21.30 7.30
C GLY A 362 11.63 -21.12 8.68
N ALA A 363 11.40 -22.22 9.41
CA ALA A 363 10.84 -22.16 10.77
C ALA A 363 11.78 -21.48 11.77
N ASP A 364 13.05 -21.83 11.72
CA ASP A 364 14.09 -21.29 12.60
C ASP A 364 14.33 -19.80 12.29
N VAL A 365 14.35 -19.44 11.00
CA VAL A 365 14.42 -18.04 10.54
C VAL A 365 13.22 -17.24 11.05
N ALA A 366 12.00 -17.74 10.86
CA ALA A 366 10.79 -17.06 11.33
C ALA A 366 10.77 -16.88 12.85
N ALA A 367 11.25 -17.88 13.60
CA ALA A 367 11.34 -17.80 15.06
C ALA A 367 12.28 -16.67 15.51
N LEU A 368 13.46 -16.55 14.90
CA LEU A 368 14.38 -15.44 15.17
C LEU A 368 13.77 -14.09 14.77
N LEU A 369 13.21 -13.98 13.56
CA LEU A 369 12.60 -12.73 13.09
C LEU A 369 11.45 -12.26 14.00
N ARG A 370 10.63 -13.18 14.54
CA ARG A 370 9.60 -12.85 15.54
C ARG A 370 10.22 -12.34 16.83
N ARG A 371 11.25 -13.02 17.33
CA ARG A 371 11.92 -12.67 18.59
C ARG A 371 12.54 -11.27 18.55
N PHE A 372 13.02 -10.84 17.39
CA PHE A 372 13.61 -9.52 17.17
C PHE A 372 12.64 -8.46 16.60
N ASP A 373 11.32 -8.74 16.55
CA ASP A 373 10.29 -7.84 16.02
C ASP A 373 10.56 -7.33 14.59
N MET A 374 11.02 -8.23 13.73
CA MET A 374 11.50 -7.88 12.37
C MET A 374 10.39 -7.83 11.32
N ARG A 375 9.13 -8.02 11.72
CA ARG A 375 7.97 -8.23 10.84
C ARG A 375 7.83 -7.15 9.77
N LYS A 376 7.91 -5.87 10.16
CA LYS A 376 7.61 -4.74 9.26
C LYS A 376 8.74 -4.37 8.30
N LYS A 377 9.96 -4.81 8.60
CA LYS A 377 11.19 -4.35 7.94
C LYS A 377 11.85 -5.39 7.05
N THR A 378 11.34 -6.63 7.04
CA THR A 378 12.00 -7.76 6.41
C THR A 378 11.19 -8.32 5.25
N PHE A 379 11.85 -8.51 4.12
CA PHE A 379 11.43 -9.40 3.04
C PHE A 379 12.25 -10.69 3.13
N VAL A 380 11.59 -11.83 3.28
CA VAL A 380 12.25 -13.14 3.16
C VAL A 380 12.23 -13.56 1.71
N THR A 381 13.40 -13.85 1.14
CA THR A 381 13.58 -14.09 -0.29
C THR A 381 14.29 -15.41 -0.58
N SER A 382 14.15 -15.92 -1.80
CA SER A 382 14.81 -17.14 -2.26
C SER A 382 14.61 -17.26 -3.77
N PHE A 383 15.53 -17.95 -4.44
CA PHE A 383 15.34 -18.41 -5.82
C PHE A 383 14.38 -19.61 -5.92
N ARG A 384 14.14 -20.32 -4.81
CA ARG A 384 13.26 -21.50 -4.77
C ARG A 384 11.84 -21.07 -4.40
N PHE A 385 10.93 -21.12 -5.36
CA PHE A 385 9.53 -20.73 -5.13
C PHE A 385 8.85 -21.55 -4.03
N ASP A 386 9.14 -22.85 -3.94
CA ASP A 386 8.57 -23.72 -2.92
C ASP A 386 8.96 -23.29 -1.50
N ASP A 387 10.17 -22.76 -1.30
CA ASP A 387 10.59 -22.23 0.00
C ASP A 387 9.84 -20.94 0.34
N ILE A 388 9.62 -20.07 -0.65
CA ILE A 388 8.83 -18.85 -0.47
C ILE A 388 7.38 -19.17 -0.12
N LYS A 389 6.78 -20.10 -0.85
CA LYS A 389 5.42 -20.59 -0.59
C LYS A 389 5.31 -21.23 0.79
N ALA A 390 6.24 -22.11 1.15
CA ALA A 390 6.26 -22.76 2.46
C ALA A 390 6.46 -21.74 3.59
N PHE A 391 7.37 -20.77 3.43
CA PHE A 391 7.60 -19.72 4.41
C PHE A 391 6.35 -18.85 4.61
N LYS A 392 5.70 -18.44 3.52
CA LYS A 392 4.48 -17.62 3.58
C LYS A 392 3.31 -18.34 4.25
N GLN A 393 3.19 -19.66 4.05
CA GLN A 393 2.19 -20.48 4.76
C GLN A 393 2.51 -20.62 6.26
N LEU A 394 3.79 -20.76 6.61
CA LEU A 394 4.25 -20.94 7.98
C LEU A 394 4.19 -19.64 8.81
N ALA A 395 4.47 -18.51 8.18
CA ALA A 395 4.61 -17.22 8.83
C ALA A 395 3.96 -16.11 7.97
N PRO A 396 2.64 -16.14 7.80
CA PRO A 396 1.90 -15.25 6.90
C PRO A 396 2.05 -13.76 7.22
N GLU A 397 2.42 -13.44 8.46
CA GLU A 397 2.68 -12.09 8.95
C GLU A 397 3.95 -11.44 8.38
N PHE A 398 4.88 -12.23 7.83
CA PHE A 398 6.07 -11.71 7.17
C PHE A 398 5.85 -11.50 5.68
N ARG A 399 6.60 -10.53 5.14
CA ARG A 399 6.64 -10.30 3.70
C ARG A 399 7.60 -11.25 3.02
N VAL A 400 7.23 -11.65 1.82
CA VAL A 400 8.07 -12.52 1.00
C VAL A 400 8.34 -11.94 -0.37
N GLY A 401 9.53 -12.20 -0.89
CA GLY A 401 9.92 -11.82 -2.24
C GLY A 401 10.48 -13.01 -3.02
N TRP A 402 10.18 -13.09 -4.32
CA TRP A 402 10.68 -14.18 -5.16
C TRP A 402 11.82 -13.68 -6.06
N LEU A 403 13.01 -14.24 -5.86
CA LEU A 403 14.16 -14.07 -6.76
C LEU A 403 13.95 -14.94 -7.99
N VAL A 404 13.85 -14.31 -9.14
CA VAL A 404 13.54 -14.99 -10.40
C VAL A 404 14.62 -14.70 -11.42
N LYS A 405 14.85 -15.65 -12.33
CA LYS A 405 15.74 -15.46 -13.49
C LYS A 405 14.99 -14.90 -14.69
N GLU A 406 13.70 -15.20 -14.78
CA GLU A 406 12.81 -14.75 -15.84
C GLU A 406 11.47 -14.36 -15.22
N VAL A 407 10.76 -13.42 -15.85
CA VAL A 407 9.43 -12.99 -15.42
C VAL A 407 8.45 -13.30 -16.53
N THR A 408 7.53 -14.22 -16.26
CA THR A 408 6.40 -14.59 -17.11
C THR A 408 5.09 -14.31 -16.39
N ASP A 409 3.97 -14.37 -17.10
CA ASP A 409 2.64 -14.27 -16.47
C ASP A 409 2.42 -15.36 -15.41
N ASP A 410 2.95 -16.57 -15.63
CA ASP A 410 2.91 -17.67 -14.65
C ASP A 410 3.72 -17.33 -13.39
N THR A 411 4.88 -16.67 -13.54
CA THR A 411 5.66 -16.17 -12.40
C THR A 411 4.83 -15.19 -11.56
N LEU A 412 4.19 -14.21 -12.21
CA LEU A 412 3.37 -13.21 -11.54
C LEU A 412 2.13 -13.85 -10.87
N ALA A 413 1.46 -14.75 -11.58
CA ALA A 413 0.28 -15.45 -11.08
C ALA A 413 0.61 -16.34 -9.87
N ALA A 414 1.72 -17.08 -9.93
CA ALA A 414 2.17 -17.93 -8.83
C ALA A 414 2.53 -17.11 -7.59
N LEU A 415 3.26 -16.00 -7.75
CA LEU A 415 3.60 -15.11 -6.64
C LEU A 415 2.35 -14.47 -6.01
N ALA A 416 1.41 -14.01 -6.84
CA ALA A 416 0.15 -13.44 -6.36
C ALA A 416 -0.69 -14.48 -5.60
N ALA A 417 -0.73 -15.73 -6.07
CA ALA A 417 -1.55 -16.79 -5.48
C ALA A 417 -1.15 -17.15 -4.04
N ILE A 418 0.10 -16.91 -3.67
CA ILE A 418 0.58 -17.09 -2.30
C ILE A 418 0.54 -15.80 -1.46
N GLY A 419 0.09 -14.69 -2.03
CA GLY A 419 0.12 -13.37 -1.40
C GLY A 419 1.54 -12.82 -1.25
N GLY A 420 2.40 -13.05 -2.24
CA GLY A 420 3.77 -12.51 -2.25
C GLY A 420 3.80 -10.99 -2.48
N ASP A 421 4.82 -10.35 -1.92
CA ASP A 421 4.90 -8.88 -1.81
C ASP A 421 5.89 -8.26 -2.81
N GLU A 422 7.01 -8.95 -3.09
CA GLU A 422 8.12 -8.40 -3.87
C GLU A 422 8.54 -9.35 -5.00
N LEU A 423 8.58 -8.84 -6.24
CA LEU A 423 9.20 -9.50 -7.37
C LEU A 423 10.66 -9.06 -7.45
N CYS A 424 11.59 -10.01 -7.53
CA CYS A 424 13.01 -9.71 -7.59
C CYS A 424 13.64 -10.24 -8.89
N PRO A 425 13.57 -9.48 -10.00
CA PRO A 425 14.15 -9.87 -11.29
C PRO A 425 15.64 -9.48 -11.41
N PRO A 426 16.41 -10.09 -12.32
CA PRO A 426 17.75 -9.63 -12.66
C PRO A 426 17.69 -8.22 -13.25
N ALA A 427 18.75 -7.46 -13.02
CA ALA A 427 18.87 -6.07 -13.47
C ALA A 427 18.64 -5.89 -14.99
N ASP A 428 19.06 -6.87 -15.81
CA ASP A 428 18.90 -6.87 -17.27
C ASP A 428 17.43 -6.82 -17.73
N LEU A 429 16.51 -7.24 -16.87
CA LEU A 429 15.08 -7.26 -17.17
C LEU A 429 14.37 -5.97 -16.76
N ILE A 430 15.05 -5.04 -16.08
CA ILE A 430 14.44 -3.81 -15.59
C ILE A 430 14.27 -2.79 -16.71
N THR A 431 13.02 -2.42 -16.97
CA THR A 431 12.65 -1.24 -17.77
C THR A 431 11.51 -0.49 -17.08
N ALA A 432 11.35 0.81 -17.37
CA ALA A 432 10.26 1.60 -16.79
C ALA A 432 8.86 1.05 -17.12
N GLU A 433 8.71 0.42 -18.28
CA GLU A 433 7.48 -0.24 -18.69
C GLU A 433 7.18 -1.45 -17.79
N ARG A 434 8.14 -2.38 -17.67
CA ARG A 434 7.96 -3.60 -16.89
C ARG A 434 7.80 -3.33 -15.40
N VAL A 435 8.53 -2.35 -14.86
CA VAL A 435 8.34 -1.92 -13.46
C VAL A 435 6.90 -1.46 -13.22
N ARG A 436 6.34 -0.63 -14.12
CA ARG A 436 4.93 -0.21 -14.01
C ARG A 436 3.97 -1.39 -14.12
N GLU A 437 4.21 -2.33 -15.03
CA GLU A 437 3.39 -3.55 -15.16
C GLU A 437 3.40 -4.38 -13.87
N TRP A 438 4.56 -4.54 -13.23
CA TRP A 438 4.67 -5.32 -12.00
C TRP A 438 4.10 -4.57 -10.78
N HIS A 439 4.23 -3.24 -10.72
CA HIS A 439 3.52 -2.42 -9.74
C HIS A 439 2.00 -2.53 -9.91
N ALA A 440 1.51 -2.51 -11.16
CA ALA A 440 0.10 -2.70 -11.49
C ALA A 440 -0.40 -4.10 -11.15
N ALA A 441 0.47 -5.11 -11.26
CA ALA A 441 0.20 -6.47 -10.79
C ALA A 441 0.18 -6.61 -9.26
N GLY A 442 0.58 -5.55 -8.53
CA GLY A 442 0.50 -5.48 -7.07
C GLY A 442 1.79 -5.86 -6.34
N PHE A 443 2.94 -5.80 -7.01
CA PHE A 443 4.23 -6.12 -6.42
C PHE A 443 5.08 -4.88 -6.15
N ASN A 444 6.00 -4.96 -5.20
CA ASN A 444 7.23 -4.19 -5.24
C ASN A 444 8.26 -4.86 -6.17
N VAL A 445 9.21 -4.08 -6.67
CA VAL A 445 10.23 -4.54 -7.62
C VAL A 445 11.62 -4.22 -7.07
N ARG A 446 12.39 -5.27 -6.74
CA ARG A 446 13.79 -5.15 -6.30
C ARG A 446 14.74 -5.86 -7.26
N ALA A 447 15.62 -5.12 -7.91
CA ALA A 447 16.57 -5.73 -8.84
C ALA A 447 17.72 -6.44 -8.12
N TRP A 448 18.15 -7.59 -8.65
CA TRP A 448 19.38 -8.27 -8.25
C TRP A 448 20.38 -8.36 -9.40
N GLY A 449 21.65 -8.67 -9.09
CA GLY A 449 22.70 -8.77 -10.12
C GLY A 449 23.10 -7.42 -10.73
N VAL A 450 22.93 -6.33 -9.97
CA VAL A 450 23.27 -4.98 -10.42
C VAL A 450 24.78 -4.78 -10.48
N ASN A 451 25.27 -4.38 -11.65
CA ASN A 451 26.61 -3.84 -11.84
C ASN A 451 26.53 -2.32 -12.10
N ARG A 452 27.67 -1.67 -12.32
CA ARG A 452 27.74 -0.21 -12.52
C ARG A 452 27.02 0.26 -13.79
N ASP A 453 26.91 -0.58 -14.81
CA ASP A 453 26.20 -0.28 -16.05
C ASP A 453 24.68 -0.31 -15.85
N HIS A 454 24.20 -1.20 -14.98
CA HIS A 454 22.77 -1.34 -14.68
C HIS A 454 22.26 -0.30 -13.69
N MET A 455 23.08 0.08 -12.69
CA MET A 455 22.69 0.84 -11.50
C MET A 455 21.78 2.05 -11.81
N LYS A 456 22.18 2.88 -12.77
CA LYS A 456 21.41 4.09 -13.14
C LYS A 456 20.07 3.74 -13.78
N ALA A 457 20.08 2.79 -14.71
CA ALA A 457 18.89 2.35 -15.43
C ALA A 457 17.85 1.74 -14.47
N VAL A 458 18.29 0.96 -13.48
CA VAL A 458 17.38 0.38 -12.48
C VAL A 458 16.69 1.46 -11.64
N PHE A 459 17.45 2.46 -11.16
CA PHE A 459 16.88 3.57 -10.40
C PHE A 459 15.93 4.43 -11.26
N ASP A 460 16.38 4.84 -12.45
CA ASP A 460 15.59 5.70 -13.34
C ASP A 460 14.33 5.00 -13.90
N ALA A 461 14.33 3.67 -13.98
CA ALA A 461 13.15 2.87 -14.32
C ALA A 461 12.06 2.87 -13.24
N GLY A 462 12.36 3.39 -12.04
CA GLY A 462 11.41 3.48 -10.95
C GLY A 462 11.26 2.20 -10.14
N ALA A 463 12.27 1.33 -10.10
CA ALA A 463 12.27 0.19 -9.18
C ALA A 463 12.19 0.66 -7.71
N ASP A 464 11.73 -0.22 -6.82
CA ASP A 464 11.58 0.09 -5.39
C ASP A 464 12.91 0.05 -4.62
N GLY A 465 13.82 -0.79 -5.09
CA GLY A 465 15.14 -0.98 -4.52
C GLY A 465 16.04 -1.84 -5.40
N MET A 466 17.29 -1.99 -4.99
CA MET A 466 18.20 -2.95 -5.60
C MET A 466 19.24 -3.46 -4.61
N THR A 467 19.76 -4.66 -4.84
CA THR A 467 20.95 -5.16 -4.15
C THR A 467 22.19 -4.72 -4.91
N VAL A 468 23.08 -3.99 -4.25
CA VAL A 468 24.30 -3.45 -4.86
C VAL A 468 25.51 -3.69 -3.96
N ASN A 469 26.65 -4.05 -4.57
CA ASN A 469 27.90 -4.32 -3.85
C ASN A 469 28.60 -3.03 -3.38
N PHE A 470 28.32 -1.92 -4.06
CA PHE A 470 28.93 -0.59 -3.92
C PHE A 470 27.85 0.48 -3.59
N PRO A 471 27.27 0.47 -2.38
CA PRO A 471 26.12 1.32 -2.05
C PRO A 471 26.40 2.82 -2.12
N ASP A 472 27.65 3.25 -1.89
CA ASP A 472 28.09 4.64 -1.94
C ASP A 472 27.94 5.27 -3.33
N GLU A 473 28.28 4.56 -4.41
CA GLU A 473 28.13 5.07 -5.78
C GLU A 473 26.65 5.28 -6.14
N LEU A 474 25.77 4.36 -5.72
CA LEU A 474 24.34 4.49 -5.91
C LEU A 474 23.78 5.68 -5.12
N LEU A 475 24.16 5.82 -3.85
CA LEU A 475 23.70 6.91 -3.00
C LEU A 475 24.17 8.28 -3.52
N ALA A 476 25.39 8.36 -4.07
CA ALA A 476 25.88 9.55 -4.74
C ALA A 476 25.01 9.93 -5.96
N TYR A 477 24.64 8.93 -6.77
CA TYR A 477 23.75 9.13 -7.91
C TYR A 477 22.34 9.61 -7.51
N ILE A 478 21.75 8.98 -6.50
CA ILE A 478 20.42 9.35 -5.98
C ILE A 478 20.44 10.79 -5.45
N LYS A 479 21.49 11.16 -4.70
CA LYS A 479 21.65 12.52 -4.17
C LYS A 479 21.72 13.57 -5.27
N ASP A 480 22.50 13.34 -6.32
CA ASP A 480 22.60 14.25 -7.48
C ASP A 480 21.26 14.42 -8.19
N LYS A 481 20.52 13.31 -8.42
CA LYS A 481 19.19 13.36 -9.04
C LYS A 481 18.17 14.15 -8.22
N ASN A 482 18.20 13.98 -6.90
CA ASN A 482 17.28 14.68 -6.01
C ASN A 482 17.61 16.18 -5.91
N GLN A 483 18.88 16.57 -6.03
CA GLN A 483 19.29 17.98 -6.07
C GLN A 483 18.93 18.66 -7.40
N ASN A 484 19.06 17.95 -8.53
CA ASN A 484 18.77 18.49 -9.86
C ASN A 484 17.27 18.51 -10.23
N SER A 485 16.39 18.04 -9.33
CA SER A 485 14.93 18.00 -9.53
C SER A 485 14.15 19.05 -8.70
N LEU A 486 14.86 19.83 -7.87
CA LEU A 486 14.37 21.00 -7.12
C LEU A 486 14.67 22.27 -7.91
#